data_AF-A0A2M7V167-F1
#
_entry.id   AF-A0A2M7V167-F1
#
_cell.length_a   1.000
_cell.length_b   1.000
_cell.length_c   1.000
_cell.angle_alpha   90.00
_cell.angle_beta   90.00
_cell.angle_gamma   90.00
#
_symmetry.space_group_name_H-M   'P 1'
#
loop_
_entity.id
_entity.type
_entity.pdbx_description
1 polymer ?
#
loop_
_entity_poly.entity_id
_entity_poly.type
_entity_poly.pdbx_seq_one_letter_code
_entity_poly.pdbx_strand_id
1 'polypeptide(L)'
;MSQYGADATRLGIILSITRDQQAAKFDERNVLAARNFINKLWNINRFISGTIEQNKSGSREKNLSLTDQWILSRMNSIILSTTSKLENYELGEAAKELYEFAWHEFADWYLEIAKFQIKEGQGKTLEILNQTLRTTLKLLHPFIPFITEEIYQEKNEKNLLMVLDWPQAEKKYINKKIEEKFSQIKEAVTKIRNYRAENKIEPREFIKAPFKLENLQEEEKKIVCELTRITLSL
;
A
#
# COMPACT_ATOMS: atom_id res chain seq x y z
N MET A 1 -25.13 -6.16 8.96
CA MET A 1 -23.94 -6.93 9.37
C MET A 1 -23.93 -8.36 8.84
N SER A 2 -25.04 -9.11 8.88
CA SER A 2 -25.12 -10.49 8.35
C SER A 2 -24.69 -10.65 6.89
N GLN A 3 -24.90 -9.63 6.04
CA GLN A 3 -24.59 -9.69 4.60
C GLN A 3 -23.14 -9.32 4.25
N TYR A 4 -22.49 -8.45 5.03
CA TYR A 4 -21.20 -7.83 4.66
C TYR A 4 -20.10 -7.94 5.74
N GLY A 5 -20.46 -8.33 6.97
CA GLY A 5 -19.56 -8.29 8.13
C GLY A 5 -19.60 -6.95 8.88
N ALA A 6 -19.17 -6.98 10.14
CA ALA A 6 -19.17 -5.81 11.03
C ALA A 6 -18.19 -4.72 10.53
N ASP A 7 -16.96 -5.10 10.18
CA ASP A 7 -15.92 -4.17 9.74
C ASP A 7 -16.24 -3.47 8.43
N ALA A 8 -16.76 -4.20 7.44
CA ALA A 8 -17.17 -3.59 6.17
C ALA A 8 -18.30 -2.56 6.39
N THR A 9 -19.25 -2.88 7.29
CA THR A 9 -20.34 -1.96 7.65
C THR A 9 -19.78 -0.73 8.37
N ARG A 10 -18.90 -0.91 9.35
CA ARG A 10 -18.29 0.16 10.15
C ARG A 10 -17.48 1.10 9.26
N LEU A 11 -16.56 0.56 8.46
CA LEU A 11 -15.74 1.35 7.55
C LEU A 11 -16.58 2.04 6.47
N GLY A 12 -17.56 1.35 5.88
CA GLY A 12 -18.44 1.93 4.86
C GLY A 12 -19.24 3.13 5.37
N ILE A 13 -19.74 3.06 6.61
CA ILE A 13 -20.41 4.20 7.26
C ILE A 13 -19.42 5.34 7.51
N ILE A 14 -18.24 5.05 8.07
CA ILE A 14 -17.25 6.09 8.39
C ILE A 14 -16.76 6.81 7.14
N LEU A 15 -16.52 6.08 6.04
CA LEU A 15 -16.15 6.67 4.74
C LEU A 15 -17.26 7.56 4.15
N SER A 16 -18.50 7.42 4.62
CA SER A 16 -19.63 8.26 4.22
C SER A 16 -19.75 9.54 5.06
N ILE A 17 -18.89 9.75 6.04
CA ILE A 17 -18.87 10.94 6.90
C ILE A 17 -17.86 11.93 6.33
N THR A 18 -18.29 13.17 6.06
CA THR A 18 -17.38 14.29 5.80
C THR A 18 -17.54 15.36 6.89
N ARG A 19 -16.50 16.18 7.07
CA ARG A 19 -16.37 17.14 8.19
C ARG A 19 -17.56 18.10 8.34
N ASP A 20 -18.23 18.45 7.24
CA ASP A 20 -19.31 19.44 7.21
C ASP A 20 -20.71 18.83 7.04
N GLN A 21 -20.84 17.48 7.06
CA GLN A 21 -22.14 16.83 6.89
C GLN A 21 -22.91 16.71 8.19
N GLN A 22 -24.12 17.28 8.23
CA GLN A 22 -25.07 17.14 9.33
C GLN A 22 -25.61 15.71 9.49
N ALA A 23 -25.59 14.91 8.41
CA ALA A 23 -26.04 13.52 8.43
C ALA A 23 -25.27 12.68 7.40
N ALA A 24 -24.71 11.55 7.84
CA ALA A 24 -24.14 10.56 6.94
C ALA A 24 -25.26 9.86 6.16
N LYS A 25 -25.20 9.90 4.83
CA LYS A 25 -26.11 9.11 3.99
C LYS A 25 -25.55 7.70 3.86
N PHE A 26 -26.32 6.72 4.31
CA PHE A 26 -25.97 5.33 4.08
C PHE A 26 -25.98 5.02 2.58
N ASP A 27 -24.85 4.53 2.07
CA ASP A 27 -24.72 4.03 0.70
C ASP A 27 -24.10 2.63 0.77
N GLU A 28 -24.87 1.64 0.32
CA GLU A 28 -24.43 0.24 0.29
C GLU A 28 -23.16 0.05 -0.57
N ARG A 29 -22.93 0.92 -1.57
CA ARG A 29 -21.71 0.90 -2.38
C ARG A 29 -20.44 1.14 -1.54
N ASN A 30 -20.53 1.95 -0.50
CA ASN A 30 -19.40 2.20 0.41
C ASN A 30 -19.11 0.97 1.29
N VAL A 31 -20.14 0.23 1.70
CA VAL A 31 -20.00 -1.04 2.42
C VAL A 31 -19.36 -2.11 1.52
N LEU A 32 -19.78 -2.18 0.25
CA LEU A 32 -19.18 -3.07 -0.74
C LEU A 32 -17.71 -2.73 -1.00
N ALA A 33 -17.38 -1.44 -1.14
CA ALA A 33 -15.99 -0.98 -1.29
C ALA A 33 -15.15 -1.37 -0.05
N ALA A 34 -15.67 -1.15 1.16
CA ALA A 34 -15.01 -1.54 2.39
C ALA A 34 -14.77 -3.06 2.49
N ARG A 35 -15.74 -3.88 2.06
CA ARG A 35 -15.57 -5.35 1.97
C ARG A 35 -14.46 -5.74 1.01
N ASN A 36 -14.40 -5.12 -0.16
CA ASN A 36 -13.34 -5.38 -1.15
C ASN A 36 -11.96 -4.98 -0.61
N PHE A 37 -11.89 -3.88 0.15
CA PHE A 37 -10.66 -3.44 0.81
C PHE A 37 -10.18 -4.40 1.88
N ILE A 38 -11.10 -4.89 2.72
CA ILE A 38 -10.81 -5.95 3.71
C ILE A 38 -10.22 -7.19 3.02
N ASN A 39 -10.84 -7.64 1.91
CA ASN A 39 -10.31 -8.76 1.14
C ASN A 39 -8.92 -8.47 0.55
N LYS A 40 -8.65 -7.23 0.12
CA LYS A 40 -7.33 -6.80 -0.35
C LYS A 40 -6.30 -6.95 0.76
N LEU A 41 -6.56 -6.47 1.98
CA LEU A 41 -5.65 -6.61 3.13
C LEU A 41 -5.32 -8.08 3.43
N TRP A 42 -6.32 -8.95 3.39
CA TRP A 42 -6.13 -10.40 3.54
C TRP A 42 -5.20 -10.98 2.48
N ASN A 43 -5.41 -10.63 1.21
CA ASN A 43 -4.56 -11.11 0.12
C ASN A 43 -3.11 -10.64 0.26
N ILE A 44 -2.90 -9.39 0.73
CA ILE A 44 -1.57 -8.86 1.03
C ILE A 44 -0.92 -9.70 2.14
N ASN A 45 -1.64 -9.96 3.24
CA ASN A 45 -1.09 -10.75 4.34
C ASN A 45 -0.70 -12.16 3.90
N ARG A 46 -1.59 -12.87 3.18
CA ARG A 46 -1.31 -14.22 2.69
C ARG A 46 -0.07 -14.27 1.80
N PHE A 47 0.10 -13.27 0.93
CA PHE A 47 1.31 -13.14 0.11
C PHE A 47 2.56 -12.97 0.99
N ILE A 48 2.53 -12.05 1.95
CA ILE A 48 3.68 -11.78 2.83
C ILE A 48 4.04 -13.01 3.65
N SER A 49 3.06 -13.66 4.30
CA SER A 49 3.27 -14.85 5.13
C SER A 49 3.88 -15.99 4.30
N GLY A 50 3.30 -16.31 3.14
CA GLY A 50 3.87 -17.34 2.25
C GLY A 50 5.27 -17.01 1.75
N THR A 51 5.57 -15.73 1.54
CA THR A 51 6.91 -15.28 1.11
C THR A 51 7.95 -15.39 2.24
N ILE A 52 7.56 -15.11 3.49
CA ILE A 52 8.42 -15.28 4.67
C ILE A 52 8.75 -16.77 4.89
N GLU A 53 7.77 -17.65 4.72
CA GLU A 53 7.99 -19.10 4.85
C GLU A 53 8.98 -19.65 3.83
N GLN A 54 8.96 -19.10 2.60
CA GLN A 54 9.88 -19.49 1.53
C GLN A 54 11.28 -18.89 1.69
N ASN A 55 11.41 -17.69 2.28
CA ASN A 55 12.67 -16.95 2.40
C ASN A 55 13.34 -17.10 3.78
N LYS A 56 13.39 -18.31 4.36
CA LYS A 56 14.04 -18.56 5.67
C LYS A 56 15.56 -18.39 5.64
N SER A 57 16.17 -18.42 4.47
CA SER A 57 17.58 -18.06 4.27
C SER A 57 17.74 -16.53 4.26
N GLY A 58 18.25 -15.96 5.36
CA GLY A 58 18.41 -14.52 5.52
C GLY A 58 19.11 -13.82 4.34
N SER A 59 18.66 -12.61 4.03
CA SER A 59 19.16 -11.86 2.86
C SER A 59 20.54 -11.25 3.07
N ARG A 60 21.26 -11.10 1.95
CA ARG A 60 22.59 -10.49 1.90
C ARG A 60 22.57 -8.98 1.73
N GLU A 61 21.51 -8.44 1.15
CA GLU A 61 21.40 -7.01 0.87
C GLU A 61 20.82 -6.24 2.06
N LYS A 62 21.56 -5.21 2.51
CA LYS A 62 21.23 -4.40 3.69
C LYS A 62 20.69 -3.03 3.35
N ASN A 63 20.82 -2.60 2.09
CA ASN A 63 20.48 -1.25 1.68
C ASN A 63 18.99 -1.16 1.30
N LEU A 64 18.42 0.02 1.53
CA LEU A 64 17.05 0.32 1.12
C LEU A 64 17.02 0.65 -0.36
N SER A 65 16.17 -0.03 -1.13
CA SER A 65 15.87 0.39 -2.50
C SER A 65 15.20 1.76 -2.53
N LEU A 66 15.13 2.39 -3.70
CA LEU A 66 14.39 3.65 -3.87
C LEU A 66 12.93 3.49 -3.43
N THR A 67 12.32 2.35 -3.80
CA THR A 67 10.92 2.03 -3.48
C THR A 67 10.71 1.80 -1.98
N ASP A 68 11.66 1.17 -1.30
CA ASP A 68 11.65 0.99 0.16
C ASP A 68 11.72 2.34 0.89
N GLN A 69 12.60 3.23 0.45
CA GLN A 69 12.69 4.59 1.01
C GLN A 69 11.40 5.37 0.77
N TRP A 70 10.80 5.22 -0.41
CA TRP A 70 9.54 5.87 -0.76
C TRP A 70 8.39 5.43 0.15
N ILE A 71 8.16 4.13 0.32
CA ILE A 71 7.04 3.66 1.15
C ILE A 71 7.23 4.04 2.62
N LEU A 72 8.48 4.07 3.12
CA LEU A 72 8.79 4.53 4.47
C LEU A 72 8.47 6.02 4.63
N SER A 73 8.81 6.87 3.65
CA SER A 73 8.45 8.29 3.66
C SER A 73 6.93 8.49 3.70
N ARG A 74 6.20 7.75 2.86
CA ARG A 74 4.74 7.82 2.79
C ARG A 74 4.09 7.33 4.08
N MET A 75 4.48 6.15 4.59
CA MET A 75 3.98 5.61 5.86
C MET A 75 4.16 6.61 7.01
N ASN A 76 5.33 7.23 7.14
CA ASN A 76 5.57 8.21 8.21
C ASN A 76 4.73 9.49 8.05
N SER A 77 4.51 9.94 6.81
CA SER A 77 3.58 11.04 6.53
C SER A 77 2.13 10.67 6.89
N ILE A 78 1.72 9.44 6.60
CA ILE A 78 0.38 8.92 6.91
C ILE A 78 0.17 8.78 8.41
N ILE A 79 1.17 8.29 9.17
CA ILE A 79 1.10 8.25 10.64
C ILE A 79 0.81 9.65 11.20
N LEU A 80 1.59 10.67 10.81
CA LEU A 80 1.40 12.04 11.31
C LEU A 80 0.01 12.58 10.94
N SER A 81 -0.38 12.41 9.68
CA SER A 81 -1.62 12.95 9.14
C SER A 81 -2.86 12.31 9.76
N THR A 82 -2.89 10.97 9.84
CA THR A 82 -3.97 10.20 10.46
C THR A 82 -4.06 10.48 11.96
N THR A 83 -2.93 10.58 12.67
CA THR A 83 -2.92 10.90 14.10
C THR A 83 -3.58 12.26 14.35
N SER A 84 -3.15 13.29 13.61
CA SER A 84 -3.73 14.64 13.71
C SER A 84 -5.23 14.65 13.39
N LYS A 85 -5.66 13.92 12.35
CA LYS A 85 -7.09 13.83 12.01
C LYS A 85 -7.91 13.16 13.12
N LEU A 86 -7.40 12.10 13.72
CA LEU A 86 -8.07 11.43 14.84
C LEU A 86 -8.16 12.35 16.08
N GLU A 87 -7.10 13.07 16.41
CA GLU A 87 -7.08 14.06 17.50
C GLU A 87 -8.10 15.19 17.28
N ASN A 88 -8.34 15.55 16.02
CA ASN A 88 -9.33 16.56 15.61
C ASN A 88 -10.73 15.98 15.34
N TYR A 89 -10.99 14.71 15.68
CA TYR A 89 -12.26 14.01 15.45
C TYR A 89 -12.69 13.91 13.97
N GLU A 90 -11.74 14.03 13.04
CA GLU A 90 -11.95 13.93 11.59
C GLU A 90 -11.92 12.46 11.11
N LEU A 91 -12.76 11.61 11.70
CA LEU A 91 -12.71 10.14 11.49
C LEU A 91 -12.88 9.73 10.02
N GLY A 92 -13.79 10.38 9.29
CA GLY A 92 -14.03 10.08 7.87
C GLY A 92 -12.82 10.39 6.99
N GLU A 93 -12.18 11.55 7.22
CA GLU A 93 -10.97 11.94 6.49
C GLU A 93 -9.78 11.05 6.84
N ALA A 94 -9.64 10.64 8.11
CA ALA A 94 -8.62 9.69 8.54
C ALA A 94 -8.81 8.32 7.87
N ALA A 95 -10.03 7.79 7.88
CA ALA A 95 -10.36 6.51 7.24
C ALA A 95 -10.11 6.55 5.72
N LYS A 96 -10.51 7.65 5.07
CA LYS A 96 -10.31 7.85 3.63
C LYS A 96 -8.83 7.91 3.28
N GLU A 97 -8.03 8.68 4.01
CA GLU A 97 -6.59 8.77 3.77
C GLU A 97 -5.89 7.42 3.94
N LEU A 98 -6.25 6.65 4.97
CA LEU A 98 -5.72 5.29 5.16
C LEU A 98 -6.14 4.33 4.06
N TYR A 99 -7.40 4.42 3.61
CA TYR A 99 -7.90 3.65 2.48
C TYR A 99 -7.09 3.94 1.21
N GLU A 100 -6.91 5.22 0.88
CA GLU A 100 -6.17 5.67 -0.30
C GLU A 100 -4.71 5.22 -0.23
N PHE A 101 -4.05 5.37 0.92
CA PHE A 101 -2.68 4.89 1.10
C PHE A 101 -2.58 3.37 0.94
N ALA A 102 -3.40 2.61 1.67
CA ALA A 102 -3.32 1.16 1.69
C ALA A 102 -3.65 0.56 0.32
N TRP A 103 -4.60 1.14 -0.42
CA TRP A 103 -4.98 0.67 -1.75
C TRP A 103 -4.01 1.17 -2.83
N HIS A 104 -3.92 2.50 -2.99
CA HIS A 104 -3.32 3.14 -4.16
C HIS A 104 -1.84 3.46 -4.02
N GLU A 105 -1.25 3.29 -2.85
CA GLU A 105 0.20 3.42 -2.64
C GLU A 105 0.82 2.09 -2.24
N PHE A 106 0.33 1.49 -1.16
CA PHE A 106 0.88 0.26 -0.64
C PHE A 106 0.60 -0.94 -1.56
N ALA A 107 -0.67 -1.18 -1.91
CA ALA A 107 -1.02 -2.38 -2.66
C ALA A 107 -0.77 -2.27 -4.17
N ASP A 108 -1.13 -1.15 -4.80
CA ASP A 108 -1.02 -1.00 -6.25
C ASP A 108 0.41 -0.72 -6.74
N TRP A 109 1.29 -0.23 -5.85
CA TRP A 109 2.69 0.08 -6.20
C TRP A 109 3.68 -0.71 -5.37
N TYR A 110 3.76 -0.46 -4.06
CA TYR A 110 4.86 -1.00 -3.26
C TYR A 110 4.85 -2.53 -3.25
N LEU A 111 3.69 -3.16 -3.03
CA LEU A 111 3.55 -4.61 -3.05
C LEU A 111 3.91 -5.22 -4.40
N GLU A 112 3.46 -4.62 -5.51
CA GLU A 112 3.79 -5.11 -6.85
C GLU A 112 5.28 -5.01 -7.16
N ILE A 113 5.93 -3.95 -6.67
CA ILE A 113 7.39 -3.77 -6.80
C ILE A 113 8.15 -4.76 -5.92
N ALA A 114 7.71 -4.91 -4.67
CA ALA A 114 8.32 -5.83 -3.72
C ALA A 114 8.31 -7.27 -4.22
N LYS A 115 7.27 -7.71 -4.94
CA LYS A 115 7.19 -9.07 -5.50
C LYS A 115 8.40 -9.44 -6.37
N PHE A 116 8.91 -8.52 -7.19
CA PHE A 116 10.07 -8.81 -8.02
C PHE A 116 11.38 -8.54 -7.28
N GLN A 117 11.47 -7.49 -6.46
CA GLN A 117 12.65 -7.24 -5.62
C GLN A 117 12.98 -8.43 -4.70
N ILE A 118 11.96 -9.05 -4.12
CA ILE A 118 12.12 -10.24 -3.28
C ILE A 118 12.61 -11.44 -4.09
N LYS A 119 12.09 -11.65 -5.31
CA LYS A 119 12.56 -12.72 -6.21
C LYS A 119 14.02 -12.54 -6.60
N GLU A 120 14.50 -11.29 -6.64
CA GLU A 120 15.90 -10.95 -6.93
C GLU A 120 16.81 -11.03 -5.69
N GLY A 121 16.27 -11.38 -4.52
CA GLY A 121 17.04 -11.59 -3.29
C GLY A 121 17.12 -10.38 -2.36
N GLN A 122 16.32 -9.33 -2.59
CA GLN A 122 16.25 -8.15 -1.72
C GLN A 122 15.42 -8.42 -0.45
N GLY A 123 15.98 -9.15 0.52
CA GLY A 123 15.20 -9.48 1.73
C GLY A 123 14.92 -8.31 2.66
N LYS A 124 15.64 -7.18 2.55
CA LYS A 124 15.28 -5.96 3.28
C LYS A 124 13.90 -5.43 2.87
N THR A 125 13.55 -5.58 1.59
CA THR A 125 12.21 -5.24 1.07
C THR A 125 11.12 -6.07 1.72
N LEU A 126 11.34 -7.38 1.96
CA LEU A 126 10.35 -8.22 2.65
C LEU A 126 10.11 -7.77 4.10
N GLU A 127 11.17 -7.37 4.80
CA GLU A 127 11.07 -6.82 6.17
C GLU A 127 10.22 -5.55 6.18
N ILE A 128 10.48 -4.62 5.25
CA ILE A 128 9.77 -3.34 5.14
C ILE A 128 8.34 -3.54 4.69
N LEU A 129 8.08 -4.48 3.78
CA LEU A 129 6.74 -4.88 3.38
C LEU A 129 5.91 -5.40 4.55
N ASN A 130 6.49 -6.28 5.37
CA ASN A 130 5.84 -6.79 6.57
C ASN A 130 5.63 -5.69 7.63
N GLN A 131 6.62 -4.82 7.84
CA GLN A 131 6.51 -3.69 8.76
C GLN A 131 5.42 -2.70 8.31
N THR A 132 5.37 -2.38 7.02
CA THR A 132 4.38 -1.46 6.44
C THR A 132 2.96 -2.04 6.62
N LEU A 133 2.76 -3.33 6.36
CA LEU A 133 1.47 -3.98 6.65
C LEU A 133 1.12 -3.85 8.14
N ARG A 134 2.02 -4.20 9.06
CA ARG A 134 1.76 -4.14 10.52
C ARG A 134 1.36 -2.74 10.97
N THR A 135 2.06 -1.71 10.51
CA THR A 135 1.72 -0.33 10.84
C THR A 135 0.37 0.07 10.24
N THR A 136 0.08 -0.37 9.01
CA THR A 136 -1.22 -0.15 8.36
C THR A 136 -2.36 -0.77 9.18
N LEU A 137 -2.18 -2.00 9.70
CA LEU A 137 -3.17 -2.67 10.55
C LEU A 137 -3.42 -1.89 11.86
N LYS A 138 -2.35 -1.40 12.52
CA LYS A 138 -2.48 -0.55 13.71
C LYS A 138 -3.31 0.71 13.44
N LEU A 139 -3.00 1.41 12.35
CA LEU A 139 -3.70 2.64 11.97
C LEU A 139 -5.17 2.37 11.59
N LEU A 140 -5.46 1.22 10.97
CA LEU A 140 -6.80 0.81 10.57
C LEU A 140 -7.64 0.23 11.72
N HIS A 141 -7.02 -0.22 12.82
CA HIS A 141 -7.70 -0.92 13.90
C HIS A 141 -8.90 -0.15 14.50
N PRO A 142 -8.86 1.18 14.70
CA PRO A 142 -10.03 1.94 15.15
C PRO A 142 -11.25 1.85 14.20
N PHE A 143 -11.02 1.55 12.92
CA PHE A 143 -12.03 1.52 11.87
C PHE A 143 -12.52 0.10 11.54
N ILE A 144 -11.62 -0.89 11.57
CA ILE A 144 -11.88 -2.29 11.22
C ILE A 144 -11.25 -3.27 12.23
N PRO A 145 -11.72 -3.27 13.49
CA PRO A 145 -11.03 -3.94 14.60
C PRO A 145 -10.93 -5.46 14.47
N PHE A 146 -11.92 -6.14 13.88
CA PHE A 146 -11.93 -7.61 13.86
C PHE A 146 -10.94 -8.19 12.86
N ILE A 147 -10.94 -7.68 11.63
CA ILE A 147 -10.07 -8.14 10.54
C ILE A 147 -8.63 -7.74 10.82
N THR A 148 -8.39 -6.54 11.34
CA THR A 148 -7.01 -6.12 11.66
C THR A 148 -6.41 -6.96 12.77
N GLU A 149 -7.19 -7.31 13.79
CA GLU A 149 -6.78 -8.24 14.85
C GLU A 149 -6.49 -9.63 14.27
N GLU A 150 -7.41 -10.19 13.47
CA GLU A 150 -7.25 -11.52 12.89
C GLU A 150 -5.98 -11.63 12.02
N ILE A 151 -5.76 -10.65 11.13
CA ILE A 151 -4.55 -10.59 10.29
C ILE A 151 -3.28 -10.45 11.15
N TYR A 152 -3.34 -9.68 12.24
CA TYR A 152 -2.21 -9.48 13.14
C TYR A 152 -1.88 -10.77 13.92
N GLN A 153 -2.89 -11.47 14.42
CA GLN A 153 -2.75 -12.71 15.21
C GLN A 153 -2.28 -13.90 14.39
N GLU A 154 -2.57 -13.96 13.08
CA GLU A 154 -2.07 -15.05 12.19
C GLU A 154 -0.53 -15.20 12.24
N LYS A 155 0.19 -14.15 12.66
CA LYS A 155 1.65 -14.16 12.80
C LYS A 155 2.13 -14.71 14.16
N ASN A 156 1.25 -15.34 14.94
CA ASN A 156 1.52 -15.87 16.28
C ASN A 156 2.05 -14.80 17.25
N GLU A 157 1.41 -13.63 17.22
CA GLU A 157 1.75 -12.52 18.11
C GLU A 157 1.30 -12.81 19.54
N LYS A 158 2.08 -12.36 20.52
CA LYS A 158 1.78 -12.62 21.94
C LYS A 158 0.68 -11.71 22.49
N ASN A 159 0.57 -10.50 21.94
CA ASN A 159 -0.34 -9.47 22.42
C ASN A 159 -1.45 -9.25 21.38
N LEU A 160 -2.61 -8.79 21.84
CA LEU A 160 -3.66 -8.29 20.95
C LEU A 160 -3.22 -6.98 20.30
N LEU A 161 -3.64 -6.75 19.05
CA LEU A 161 -3.40 -5.49 18.34
C LEU A 161 -3.98 -4.30 19.11
N MET A 162 -5.17 -4.49 19.70
CA MET A 162 -5.90 -3.50 20.48
C MET A 162 -5.12 -2.92 21.68
N VAL A 163 -4.16 -3.65 22.24
CA VAL A 163 -3.39 -3.21 23.42
C VAL A 163 -2.00 -2.64 23.08
N LEU A 164 -1.67 -2.54 21.80
CA LEU A 164 -0.39 -2.00 21.36
C LEU A 164 -0.40 -0.48 21.31
N ASP A 165 0.79 0.09 21.49
CA ASP A 165 0.98 1.53 21.30
C ASP A 165 0.67 1.95 19.86
N TRP A 166 0.05 3.12 19.77
CA TRP A 166 -0.16 3.84 18.53
C TRP A 166 1.19 4.14 17.84
N PRO A 167 1.32 3.89 16.53
CA PRO A 167 2.59 4.05 15.84
C PRO A 167 3.08 5.50 15.90
N GLN A 168 4.39 5.66 16.11
CA GLN A 168 5.07 6.95 16.13
C GLN A 168 5.84 7.17 14.83
N ALA A 169 5.70 8.37 14.26
CA ALA A 169 6.40 8.70 13.03
C ALA A 169 7.88 8.99 13.30
N GLU A 170 8.75 8.29 12.58
CA GLU A 170 10.18 8.55 12.51
C GLU A 170 10.46 9.59 11.41
N LYS A 171 10.51 10.86 11.80
CA LYS A 171 10.69 12.00 10.87
C LYS A 171 11.89 11.86 9.92
N LYS A 172 12.94 11.13 10.32
CA LYS A 172 14.13 10.85 9.48
C LYS A 172 13.81 10.14 8.16
N TYR A 173 12.70 9.40 8.08
CA TYR A 173 12.30 8.70 6.86
C TYR A 173 11.46 9.56 5.91
N ILE A 174 10.93 10.70 6.38
CA ILE A 174 10.14 11.60 5.54
C ILE A 174 11.10 12.32 4.59
N ASN A 175 11.00 12.00 3.29
CA ASN A 175 11.88 12.49 2.26
C ASN A 175 11.10 12.88 1.00
N LYS A 176 10.81 14.18 0.86
CA LYS A 176 10.06 14.71 -0.29
C LYS A 176 10.75 14.51 -1.62
N LYS A 177 12.09 14.51 -1.66
CA LYS A 177 12.84 14.24 -2.90
C LYS A 177 12.63 12.82 -3.39
N ILE A 178 12.53 11.84 -2.48
CA ILE A 178 12.23 10.45 -2.86
C ILE A 178 10.77 10.32 -3.31
N GLU A 179 9.83 11.02 -2.65
CA GLU A 179 8.44 11.07 -3.10
C GLU A 179 8.30 11.65 -4.51
N GLU A 180 9.03 12.74 -4.82
CA GLU A 180 9.08 13.36 -6.15
C GLU A 180 9.66 12.42 -7.21
N LYS A 181 10.80 11.76 -6.91
CA LYS A 181 11.38 10.76 -7.81
C LYS A 181 10.40 9.62 -8.10
N PHE A 182 9.75 9.09 -7.06
CA PHE A 182 8.76 8.04 -7.26
C PHE A 182 7.54 8.51 -8.06
N SER A 183 7.17 9.79 -7.94
CA SER A 183 6.12 10.39 -8.77
C SER A 183 6.46 10.34 -10.26
N GLN A 184 7.73 10.54 -10.64
CA GLN A 184 8.18 10.42 -12.03
C GLN A 184 8.03 8.99 -12.56
N ILE A 185 8.32 7.99 -11.73
CA ILE A 185 8.08 6.57 -12.04
C ILE A 185 6.58 6.33 -12.27
N LYS A 186 5.71 6.83 -11.37
CA LYS A 186 4.25 6.70 -11.51
C LYS A 186 3.75 7.33 -12.82
N GLU A 187 4.27 8.50 -13.17
CA GLU A 187 3.91 9.20 -14.40
C GLU A 187 4.33 8.40 -15.63
N ALA A 188 5.56 7.88 -15.67
CA ALA A 188 6.05 7.06 -16.77
C ALA A 188 5.21 5.80 -16.98
N VAL A 189 4.93 5.06 -15.90
CA VAL A 189 4.06 3.87 -15.95
C VAL A 189 2.65 4.21 -16.43
N THR A 190 2.08 5.33 -15.98
CA THR A 190 0.75 5.78 -16.40
C THR A 190 0.71 6.11 -17.88
N LYS A 191 1.71 6.85 -18.40
CA LYS A 191 1.83 7.13 -19.84
C LYS A 191 1.89 5.84 -20.66
N ILE A 192 2.64 4.84 -20.19
CA ILE A 192 2.75 3.55 -20.88
C ILE A 192 1.40 2.82 -20.87
N ARG A 193 0.72 2.77 -19.72
CA ARG A 193 -0.58 2.10 -19.61
C ARG A 193 -1.64 2.76 -20.50
N ASN A 194 -1.65 4.09 -20.59
CA ASN A 194 -2.53 4.82 -21.49
C ASN A 194 -2.24 4.51 -22.96
N TYR A 195 -0.96 4.54 -23.36
CA TYR A 195 -0.55 4.15 -24.71
C TYR A 195 -1.03 2.73 -25.06
N ARG A 196 -0.91 1.78 -24.13
CA ARG A 196 -1.39 0.40 -24.36
C ARG A 196 -2.90 0.33 -24.52
N ALA A 197 -3.65 1.06 -23.70
CA ALA A 197 -5.11 1.13 -23.81
C ALA A 197 -5.56 1.71 -25.15
N GLU A 198 -4.93 2.81 -25.59
CA GLU A 198 -5.20 3.46 -26.87
C GLU A 198 -4.91 2.53 -28.07
N ASN A 199 -3.84 1.74 -27.98
CA ASN A 199 -3.43 0.80 -29.03
C ASN A 199 -4.02 -0.61 -28.86
N LYS A 200 -4.95 -0.81 -27.91
CA LYS A 200 -5.59 -2.10 -27.61
C LYS A 200 -4.58 -3.23 -27.36
N ILE A 201 -3.44 -2.90 -26.74
CA ILE A 201 -2.40 -3.86 -26.37
C ILE A 201 -2.77 -4.49 -25.03
N GLU A 202 -2.85 -5.82 -25.00
CA GLU A 202 -3.19 -6.59 -23.81
C GLU A 202 -2.18 -6.35 -22.67
N PRO A 203 -2.60 -6.06 -21.42
CA PRO A 203 -1.70 -5.73 -20.31
C PRO A 203 -0.61 -6.77 -20.02
N ARG A 204 -0.82 -8.02 -20.46
CA ARG A 204 0.09 -9.13 -20.21
C ARG A 204 1.18 -9.29 -21.26
N GLU A 205 1.01 -8.71 -22.44
CA GLU A 205 1.93 -8.79 -23.56
C GLU A 205 3.21 -7.99 -23.30
N PHE A 206 4.37 -8.51 -23.72
CA PHE A 206 5.63 -7.76 -23.67
C PHE A 206 5.83 -6.99 -24.98
N ILE A 207 6.04 -5.68 -24.88
CA ILE A 207 6.27 -4.80 -26.05
C ILE A 207 7.60 -4.05 -25.93
N LYS A 208 8.13 -3.57 -27.05
CA LYS A 208 9.25 -2.62 -27.05
C LYS A 208 8.78 -1.27 -26.51
N ALA A 209 9.68 -0.54 -25.85
CA ALA A 209 9.38 0.77 -25.28
C ALA A 209 8.87 1.74 -26.36
N PRO A 210 7.62 2.24 -26.25
CA PRO A 210 7.05 3.15 -27.25
C PRO A 210 7.67 4.55 -27.20
N PHE A 211 8.34 4.90 -26.10
CA PHE A 211 9.06 6.14 -25.90
C PHE A 211 10.31 5.93 -25.05
N LYS A 212 11.27 6.85 -25.18
CA LYS A 212 12.47 6.86 -24.34
C LYS A 212 12.10 7.24 -22.91
N LEU A 213 12.61 6.46 -21.95
CA LEU A 213 12.53 6.77 -20.52
C LEU A 213 13.65 7.75 -20.13
N GLU A 214 13.58 8.97 -20.68
CA GLU A 214 14.50 10.05 -20.37
C GLU A 214 14.31 10.50 -18.91
N ASN A 215 15.39 10.89 -18.25
CA ASN A 215 15.43 11.33 -16.84
C ASN A 215 15.17 10.25 -15.77
N LEU A 216 15.11 8.97 -16.14
CA LEU A 216 15.10 7.86 -15.19
C LEU A 216 16.47 7.20 -15.05
N GLN A 217 16.86 6.86 -13.84
CA GLN A 217 18.03 6.04 -13.52
C GLN A 217 17.76 4.56 -13.82
N GLU A 218 18.80 3.73 -13.83
CA GLU A 218 18.68 2.30 -14.17
C GLU A 218 17.72 1.53 -13.24
N GLU A 219 17.76 1.79 -11.93
CA GLU A 219 16.81 1.19 -10.97
C GLU A 219 15.35 1.59 -11.29
N GLU A 220 15.13 2.86 -11.62
CA GLU A 220 13.81 3.42 -11.92
C GLU A 220 13.26 2.86 -13.24
N LYS A 221 14.10 2.78 -14.27
CA LYS A 221 13.77 2.14 -15.55
C LYS A 221 13.36 0.68 -15.37
N LYS A 222 14.08 -0.06 -14.52
CA LYS A 222 13.76 -1.46 -14.22
C LYS A 222 12.37 -1.59 -13.61
N ILE A 223 12.05 -0.74 -12.63
CA ILE A 223 10.70 -0.69 -12.02
C ILE A 223 9.63 -0.43 -13.08
N VAL A 224 9.84 0.57 -13.96
CA VAL A 224 8.89 0.89 -15.04
C VAL A 224 8.69 -0.34 -15.95
N CYS A 225 9.79 -0.95 -16.41
CA CYS A 225 9.75 -2.10 -17.31
C CYS A 225 8.98 -3.28 -16.72
N GLU A 226 9.20 -3.61 -15.44
CA GLU A 226 8.47 -4.67 -14.75
C GLU A 226 6.98 -4.36 -14.60
N LEU A 227 6.64 -3.14 -14.19
CA LEU A 227 5.25 -2.74 -13.96
C LEU A 227 4.43 -2.59 -15.25
N THR A 228 5.09 -2.40 -16.39
CA THR A 228 4.43 -2.20 -17.68
C THR A 228 4.69 -3.31 -18.70
N ARG A 229 5.55 -4.28 -18.38
CA ARG A 229 6.00 -5.36 -19.27
C ARG A 229 6.58 -4.84 -20.58
N ILE A 230 7.56 -3.94 -20.45
CA ILE A 230 8.24 -3.33 -21.58
C ILE A 230 9.71 -3.74 -21.63
N THR A 231 10.25 -3.90 -22.83
CA THR A 231 11.68 -4.05 -23.08
C THR A 231 12.28 -2.77 -23.64
N LEU A 232 13.41 -2.34 -23.07
CA LEU A 232 14.20 -1.22 -23.59
C LEU A 232 15.04 -1.71 -24.77
N SER A 233 14.96 -1.02 -25.91
CA SER A 233 15.93 -1.20 -26.99
C SER A 233 17.25 -0.53 -26.59
N LEU A 234 18.32 -1.32 -26.57
CA LEU A 234 19.71 -0.85 -26.44
C LEU A 234 20.05 0.15 -27.54
#